data_AF-A0A167ZXT9-F1
#
_entry.id   AF-A0A167ZXT9-F1
#
_cell.length_a   1.000
_cell.length_b   1.000
_cell.length_c   1.000
_cell.angle_alpha   90.00
_cell.angle_beta   90.00
_cell.angle_gamma   90.00
#
_symmetry.space_group_name_H-M   'P 1'
#
loop_
_entity.id
_entity.type
_entity.pdbx_description
1 polymer ?
#
loop_
_entity_poly.entity_id
_entity_poly.type
_entity_poly.pdbx_seq_one_letter_code
_entity_poly.pdbx_strand_id
1 'polypeptide(L)'
;MSALSIGRLEVYQPAKTRGDFDEIPAGSVMHTAVHDIVDTALRILESAGGRHHLEKLGCLIVEGRWNVALRKKVERVELCLYPVTDESLTRMGEFVTTFLRRLRESFPEVYIMINEVEATTVMWDLIQATDSTARDVYMFHMIVAVTHELCHFLTGYLVGDGRPRTPETVEIEGMSREAGFFFEKAIFGGVVDCFAEIPGKGEKINPHQPGVSYLFDGVKETSPGHPVHMPFLKRFVALRGAQTRKK
;
A
#
# COMPACT_ATOMS: atom_id res chain seq x y z
N MET A 1 1.50 -12.02 -20.39
CA MET A 1 0.74 -10.76 -20.58
C MET A 1 1.72 -9.61 -20.37
N SER A 2 1.77 -8.63 -21.27
CA SER A 2 2.56 -7.41 -21.03
C SER A 2 1.99 -6.68 -19.81
N ALA A 3 2.86 -6.17 -18.93
CA ALA A 3 2.40 -5.32 -17.83
C ALA A 3 1.70 -4.10 -18.43
N LEU A 4 0.44 -3.88 -18.08
CA LEU A 4 -0.28 -2.66 -18.44
C LEU A 4 0.35 -1.51 -17.67
N SER A 5 0.64 -0.39 -18.34
CA SER A 5 0.91 0.85 -17.62
C SER A 5 -0.36 1.32 -16.93
N ILE A 6 -0.23 2.11 -15.87
CA ILE A 6 -1.38 2.88 -15.37
C ILE A 6 -1.89 3.75 -16.53
N GLY A 7 -3.21 3.91 -16.63
CA GLY A 7 -3.84 4.89 -17.51
C GLY A 7 -3.53 6.32 -17.07
N ARG A 8 -4.50 7.23 -17.28
CA ARG A 8 -4.35 8.61 -16.80
C ARG A 8 -4.35 8.61 -15.26
N LEU A 9 -3.28 9.15 -14.67
CA LEU A 9 -3.17 9.40 -13.24
C LEU A 9 -3.28 10.91 -13.00
N GLU A 10 -4.32 11.32 -12.28
CA GLU A 10 -4.55 12.69 -11.87
C GLU A 10 -4.00 12.87 -10.46
N VAL A 11 -3.04 13.78 -10.32
CA VAL A 11 -2.31 14.02 -9.07
C VAL A 11 -2.52 15.47 -8.67
N TYR A 12 -2.85 15.70 -7.42
CA TYR A 12 -3.20 17.00 -6.87
C TYR A 12 -2.32 17.32 -5.67
N GLN A 13 -1.97 18.59 -5.50
CA GLN A 13 -1.25 19.10 -4.33
C GLN A 13 -2.03 20.25 -3.70
N PRO A 14 -1.79 20.60 -2.41
CA PRO A 14 -2.51 21.68 -1.77
C PRO A 14 -2.20 22.99 -2.49
N ALA A 15 -3.23 23.73 -2.86
CA ALA A 15 -3.09 25.02 -3.49
C ALA A 15 -2.50 26.04 -2.50
N LYS A 16 -1.92 27.11 -3.04
CA LYS A 16 -1.46 28.25 -2.21
C LYS A 16 -2.62 28.93 -1.47
N THR A 17 -3.82 28.81 -2.01
CA THR A 17 -5.07 29.26 -1.38
C THR A 17 -5.61 28.17 -0.45
N ARG A 18 -5.91 28.54 0.79
CA ARG A 18 -6.32 27.60 1.83
C ARG A 18 -7.59 26.84 1.43
N GLY A 19 -7.51 25.52 1.41
CA GLY A 19 -8.66 24.62 1.23
C GLY A 19 -8.94 24.17 -0.20
N ASP A 20 -8.05 24.49 -1.15
CA ASP A 20 -8.15 24.05 -2.55
C ASP A 20 -6.95 23.19 -2.96
N PHE A 21 -7.03 22.53 -4.11
CA PHE A 21 -5.97 21.69 -4.67
C PHE A 21 -5.65 22.06 -6.12
N ASP A 22 -4.36 22.15 -6.43
CA ASP A 22 -3.87 22.37 -7.79
C ASP A 22 -3.49 21.02 -8.43
N GLU A 23 -3.95 20.75 -9.66
CA GLU A 23 -3.49 19.59 -10.44
C GLU A 23 -1.99 19.75 -10.74
N ILE A 24 -1.23 18.71 -10.41
CA ILE A 24 0.20 18.61 -10.69
C ILE A 24 0.36 18.23 -12.17
N PRO A 25 1.03 19.06 -12.99
CA PRO A 25 1.14 18.80 -14.42
C PRO A 25 1.75 17.43 -14.74
N ALA A 26 1.11 16.72 -15.67
CA ALA A 26 1.61 15.46 -16.18
C ALA A 26 3.05 15.61 -16.72
N GLY A 27 3.93 14.68 -16.37
CA GLY A 27 5.34 14.70 -16.76
C GLY A 27 6.24 15.61 -15.92
N SER A 28 5.69 16.35 -14.95
CA SER A 28 6.53 16.95 -13.90
C SER A 28 7.26 15.88 -13.07
N VAL A 29 8.33 16.27 -12.38
CA VAL A 29 9.11 15.34 -11.53
C VAL A 29 8.22 14.71 -10.45
N MET A 30 7.37 15.51 -9.80
CA MET A 30 6.41 15.05 -8.80
C MET A 30 5.41 14.04 -9.39
N HIS A 31 4.77 14.40 -10.51
CA HIS A 31 3.80 13.52 -11.18
C HIS A 31 4.44 12.19 -11.58
N THR A 32 5.66 12.23 -12.12
CA THR A 32 6.41 11.03 -12.52
C THR A 32 6.77 10.15 -11.33
N ALA A 33 7.21 10.76 -10.22
CA ALA A 33 7.52 10.03 -8.98
C ALA A 33 6.29 9.30 -8.44
N VAL A 34 5.15 10.00 -8.30
CA VAL A 34 3.89 9.41 -7.86
C VAL A 34 3.45 8.30 -8.82
N HIS A 35 3.53 8.53 -10.13
CA HIS A 35 3.21 7.52 -11.13
C HIS A 35 4.08 6.27 -10.98
N ASP A 36 5.39 6.41 -10.83
CA ASP A 36 6.31 5.28 -10.65
C ASP A 36 6.04 4.51 -9.34
N ILE A 37 5.69 5.22 -8.26
CA ILE A 37 5.29 4.61 -6.98
C ILE A 37 4.04 3.76 -7.17
N VAL A 38 2.98 4.32 -7.73
CA VAL A 38 1.70 3.61 -7.93
C VAL A 38 1.88 2.46 -8.92
N ASP A 39 2.63 2.65 -10.02
CA ASP A 39 2.89 1.60 -11.01
C ASP A 39 3.63 0.42 -10.38
N THR A 40 4.59 0.72 -9.51
CA THR A 40 5.37 -0.28 -8.80
C THR A 40 4.51 -1.02 -7.77
N ALA A 41 3.70 -0.33 -6.98
CA ALA A 41 2.77 -0.95 -6.04
C ALA A 41 1.80 -1.90 -6.77
N LEU A 42 1.21 -1.47 -7.87
CA LEU A 42 0.34 -2.33 -8.69
C LEU A 42 1.07 -3.54 -9.25
N ARG A 43 2.33 -3.41 -9.70
CA ARG A 43 3.13 -4.56 -10.16
C ARG A 43 3.35 -5.60 -9.06
N ILE A 44 3.59 -5.16 -7.82
CA ILE A 44 3.72 -6.06 -6.67
C ILE A 44 2.42 -6.85 -6.48
N LEU A 45 1.28 -6.14 -6.46
CA LEU A 45 -0.04 -6.75 -6.35
C LEU A 45 -0.39 -7.68 -7.52
N GLU A 46 0.02 -7.34 -8.74
CA GLU A 46 -0.24 -8.10 -9.96
C GLU A 46 0.66 -9.32 -10.13
N SER A 47 1.76 -9.40 -9.37
CA SER A 47 2.64 -10.56 -9.37
C SER A 47 1.89 -11.83 -8.95
N ALA A 48 2.40 -13.01 -9.30
CA ALA A 48 1.77 -14.27 -8.92
C ALA A 48 1.61 -14.41 -7.39
N GLY A 49 2.61 -13.96 -6.63
CA GLY A 49 2.53 -13.91 -5.16
C GLY A 49 1.52 -12.88 -4.68
N GLY A 50 1.56 -11.66 -5.24
CA GLY A 50 0.63 -10.59 -4.90
C GLY A 50 -0.83 -10.99 -5.10
N ARG A 51 -1.16 -11.53 -6.28
CA ARG A 51 -2.51 -12.00 -6.61
C ARG A 51 -2.99 -13.08 -5.65
N HIS A 52 -2.15 -14.09 -5.40
CA HIS A 52 -2.46 -15.16 -4.44
C HIS A 52 -2.79 -14.62 -3.04
N HIS A 53 -2.02 -13.64 -2.57
CA HIS A 53 -2.25 -13.03 -1.26
C HIS A 53 -3.44 -12.07 -1.23
N LEU A 54 -3.72 -11.35 -2.33
CA LEU A 54 -4.95 -10.58 -2.49
C LEU A 54 -6.20 -11.47 -2.51
N GLU A 55 -6.15 -12.63 -3.16
CA GLU A 55 -7.25 -13.59 -3.17
C GLU A 55 -7.54 -14.09 -1.76
N LYS A 56 -6.50 -14.49 -1.01
CA LYS A 56 -6.65 -14.88 0.40
C LYS A 56 -7.24 -13.76 1.26
N LEU A 57 -6.72 -12.55 1.12
CA LEU A 57 -7.21 -11.38 1.84
C LEU A 57 -8.69 -11.12 1.50
N GLY A 58 -9.04 -11.15 0.21
CA GLY A 58 -10.42 -11.01 -0.27
C GLY A 58 -11.36 -12.05 0.34
N CYS A 59 -10.95 -13.32 0.40
CA CYS A 59 -11.74 -14.37 1.04
C CYS A 59 -11.99 -14.06 2.51
N LEU A 60 -10.94 -13.72 3.28
CA LEU A 60 -11.05 -13.37 4.69
C LEU A 60 -12.00 -12.18 4.92
N ILE A 61 -11.97 -11.17 4.04
CA ILE A 61 -12.87 -10.03 4.10
C ILE A 61 -14.34 -10.47 3.92
N VAL A 62 -14.63 -11.24 2.86
CA VAL A 62 -16.00 -11.68 2.56
C VAL A 62 -16.55 -12.58 3.67
N GLU A 63 -15.77 -13.56 4.13
CA GLU A 63 -16.14 -14.44 5.24
C GLU A 63 -16.43 -13.64 6.51
N GLY A 64 -15.57 -12.68 6.84
CA GLY A 64 -15.75 -11.78 7.98
C GLY A 64 -17.08 -11.02 7.92
N ARG A 65 -17.44 -10.51 6.74
CA ARG A 65 -18.70 -9.79 6.53
C ARG A 65 -19.92 -10.71 6.62
N TRP A 66 -19.85 -11.90 6.03
CA TRP A 66 -20.93 -12.89 6.13
C TRP A 66 -21.15 -13.39 7.55
N ASN A 67 -20.08 -13.56 8.32
CA ASN A 67 -20.16 -13.91 9.74
C ASN A 67 -20.86 -12.82 10.55
N VAL A 68 -20.58 -11.54 10.26
CA VAL A 68 -21.29 -10.42 10.87
C VAL A 68 -22.76 -10.41 10.47
N ALA A 69 -23.07 -10.64 9.19
CA ALA A 69 -24.45 -10.71 8.70
C ALA A 69 -25.26 -11.77 9.46
N LEU A 70 -24.70 -12.97 9.59
CA LEU A 70 -25.29 -14.09 10.31
C LEU A 70 -25.56 -13.75 11.79
N ARG A 71 -24.57 -13.16 12.48
CA ARG A 71 -24.70 -12.77 13.90
C ARG A 71 -25.78 -11.70 14.10
N LYS A 72 -25.87 -10.73 13.18
CA LYS A 72 -26.82 -9.63 13.23
C LYS A 72 -28.20 -9.97 12.66
N LYS A 73 -28.37 -11.17 12.07
CA LYS A 73 -29.58 -11.60 11.37
C LYS A 73 -30.01 -10.62 10.27
N VAL A 74 -29.02 -10.12 9.51
CA VAL A 74 -29.23 -9.28 8.32
C VAL A 74 -28.79 -10.04 7.08
N GLU A 75 -29.27 -9.62 5.91
CA GLU A 75 -28.91 -10.26 4.65
C GLU A 75 -27.45 -9.99 4.28
N ARG A 76 -26.74 -11.00 3.77
CA ARG A 76 -25.32 -10.89 3.39
C ARG A 76 -25.07 -9.78 2.36
N VAL A 77 -26.02 -9.60 1.43
CA VAL A 77 -25.96 -8.59 0.36
C VAL A 77 -25.95 -7.16 0.91
N GLU A 78 -26.44 -6.94 2.12
CA GLU A 78 -26.41 -5.62 2.77
C GLU A 78 -25.00 -5.22 3.24
N LEU A 79 -24.09 -6.18 3.39
CA LEU A 79 -22.74 -5.95 3.96
C LEU A 79 -21.61 -6.24 2.97
N CYS A 80 -21.90 -6.84 1.81
CA CYS A 80 -20.89 -7.24 0.84
C CYS A 80 -21.45 -7.28 -0.58
N LEU A 81 -20.72 -6.68 -1.53
CA LEU A 81 -21.03 -6.75 -2.96
C LEU A 81 -20.58 -8.07 -3.61
N TYR A 82 -19.79 -8.88 -2.90
CA TYR A 82 -19.40 -10.20 -3.39
C TYR A 82 -20.65 -11.11 -3.54
N PRO A 83 -20.81 -11.84 -4.66
CA PRO A 83 -22.01 -12.64 -4.91
C PRO A 83 -22.27 -13.67 -3.81
N VAL A 84 -23.43 -13.57 -3.16
CA VAL A 84 -23.84 -14.50 -2.11
C VAL A 84 -24.05 -15.93 -2.62
N THR A 85 -24.20 -16.11 -3.94
CA THR A 85 -24.35 -17.41 -4.59
C THR A 85 -23.05 -18.19 -4.70
N ASP A 86 -21.89 -17.55 -4.53
CA ASP A 86 -20.57 -18.21 -4.56
C ASP A 86 -20.08 -18.43 -3.13
N GLU A 87 -20.75 -19.30 -2.38
CA GLU A 87 -20.48 -19.55 -0.96
C GLU A 87 -19.07 -20.09 -0.68
N SER A 88 -18.45 -20.74 -1.66
CA SER A 88 -17.09 -21.28 -1.58
C SER A 88 -16.01 -20.29 -2.04
N LEU A 89 -16.39 -19.06 -2.42
CA LEU A 89 -15.49 -17.98 -2.83
C LEU A 89 -14.59 -18.33 -4.02
N THR A 90 -15.04 -19.26 -4.86
CA THR A 90 -14.24 -19.81 -5.97
C THR A 90 -13.94 -18.78 -7.05
N ARG A 91 -14.73 -17.71 -7.13
CA ARG A 91 -14.57 -16.63 -8.11
C ARG A 91 -13.69 -15.50 -7.61
N MET A 92 -13.07 -15.61 -6.43
CA MET A 92 -12.25 -14.53 -5.86
C MET A 92 -11.12 -14.08 -6.81
N GLY A 93 -10.48 -15.00 -7.52
CA GLY A 93 -9.46 -14.66 -8.53
C GLY A 93 -9.98 -13.79 -9.68
N GLU A 94 -11.24 -13.98 -10.10
CA GLU A 94 -11.89 -13.12 -11.11
C GLU A 94 -12.11 -11.70 -10.58
N PHE A 95 -12.51 -11.60 -9.30
CA PHE A 95 -12.74 -10.32 -8.63
C PHE A 95 -11.43 -9.55 -8.42
N VAL A 96 -10.37 -10.22 -7.96
CA VAL A 96 -9.03 -9.63 -7.82
C VAL A 96 -8.50 -9.18 -9.18
N THR A 97 -8.67 -10.00 -10.23
CA THR A 97 -8.27 -9.62 -11.60
C THR A 97 -9.03 -8.39 -12.09
N THR A 98 -10.34 -8.34 -11.85
CA THR A 98 -11.17 -7.20 -12.23
C THR A 98 -10.82 -5.94 -11.44
N PHE A 99 -10.58 -6.07 -10.14
CA PHE A 99 -10.15 -4.99 -9.26
C PHE A 99 -8.83 -4.37 -9.75
N LEU A 100 -7.79 -5.17 -9.96
CA LEU A 100 -6.49 -4.69 -10.45
C LEU A 100 -6.60 -4.05 -11.83
N ARG A 101 -7.41 -4.64 -12.73
CA ARG A 101 -7.67 -4.06 -14.05
C ARG A 101 -8.34 -2.69 -13.94
N ARG A 102 -9.34 -2.53 -13.06
CA ARG A 102 -9.99 -1.23 -12.82
C ARG A 102 -9.02 -0.18 -12.30
N LEU A 103 -8.13 -0.55 -11.37
CA LEU A 103 -7.08 0.35 -10.88
C LEU A 103 -6.14 0.78 -12.01
N ARG A 104 -5.81 -0.10 -12.96
CA ARG A 104 -5.02 0.27 -14.14
C ARG A 104 -5.75 1.19 -15.09
N GLU A 105 -7.02 0.91 -15.37
CA GLU A 105 -7.83 1.64 -16.35
C GLU A 105 -8.26 3.03 -15.85
N SER A 106 -8.57 3.15 -14.56
CA SER A 106 -9.14 4.36 -13.95
C SER A 106 -8.70 4.46 -12.49
N PHE A 107 -7.42 4.73 -12.26
CA PHE A 107 -6.91 4.92 -10.91
C PHE A 107 -7.58 6.16 -10.27
N PRO A 108 -7.98 6.09 -8.97
CA PRO A 108 -8.57 7.25 -8.30
C PRO A 108 -7.61 8.45 -8.24
N GLU A 109 -8.18 9.65 -8.14
CA GLU A 109 -7.41 10.88 -7.96
C GLU A 109 -6.47 10.78 -6.75
N VAL A 110 -5.21 11.17 -6.92
CA VAL A 110 -4.19 11.13 -5.87
C VAL A 110 -4.00 12.52 -5.30
N TYR A 111 -4.33 12.69 -4.02
CA TYR A 111 -4.14 13.94 -3.31
C TYR A 111 -2.90 13.85 -2.41
N ILE A 112 -1.89 14.64 -2.72
CA ILE A 112 -0.74 14.84 -1.84
C ILE A 112 -1.21 15.77 -0.72
N MET A 113 -1.32 15.25 0.50
CA MET A 113 -1.78 16.03 1.64
C MET A 113 -0.63 16.42 2.55
N ILE A 114 -0.66 17.65 3.04
CA ILE A 114 0.17 18.06 4.18
C ILE A 114 -0.50 17.55 5.44
N ASN A 115 -0.02 16.41 5.93
CA ASN A 115 -0.29 15.97 7.28
C ASN A 115 0.82 16.51 8.20
N GLU A 116 0.46 16.92 9.42
CA GLU A 116 1.41 17.31 10.49
C GLU A 116 2.23 16.10 10.99
N VAL A 117 2.01 14.91 10.40
CA VAL A 117 2.69 13.65 10.70
C VAL A 117 3.32 13.06 9.43
N GLU A 118 4.62 12.74 9.54
CA GLU A 118 5.58 11.94 8.72
C GLU A 118 5.45 11.86 7.18
N ALA A 119 4.28 11.61 6.58
CA ALA A 119 4.16 11.23 5.16
C ALA A 119 4.41 12.39 4.16
N THR A 120 4.20 13.64 4.57
CA THR A 120 4.37 14.82 3.69
C THR A 120 5.82 15.14 3.40
N THR A 121 6.65 15.05 4.44
CA THR A 121 8.09 15.31 4.38
C THR A 121 8.73 14.36 3.37
N VAL A 122 8.32 13.09 3.39
CA VAL A 122 8.80 12.03 2.50
C VAL A 122 8.65 12.37 1.00
N MET A 123 7.51 12.90 0.54
CA MET A 123 7.30 13.14 -0.89
C MET A 123 8.03 14.41 -1.40
N TRP A 124 8.04 15.48 -0.60
CA TRP A 124 8.79 16.68 -0.96
C TRP A 124 10.30 16.43 -0.92
N ASP A 125 10.76 15.71 0.09
CA ASP A 125 12.16 15.32 0.21
C ASP A 125 12.57 14.34 -0.88
N LEU A 126 11.69 13.41 -1.30
CA LEU A 126 11.96 12.53 -2.44
C LEU A 126 12.35 13.31 -3.70
N ILE A 127 11.69 14.45 -3.94
CA ILE A 127 11.89 15.27 -5.14
C ILE A 127 13.07 16.22 -4.98
N GLN A 128 13.31 16.68 -3.77
CA GLN A 128 14.44 17.55 -3.44
C GLN A 128 15.74 16.76 -3.21
N ALA A 129 15.66 15.46 -2.99
CA ALA A 129 16.80 14.59 -2.74
C ALA A 129 17.72 14.58 -3.97
N THR A 130 18.83 15.30 -3.86
CA THR A 130 19.93 15.25 -4.83
C THR A 130 20.76 13.98 -4.67
N ASP A 131 20.68 13.34 -3.49
CA ASP A 131 21.29 12.04 -3.24
C ASP A 131 20.36 10.91 -3.71
N SER A 132 20.85 10.15 -4.70
CA SER A 132 20.19 8.95 -5.20
C SER A 132 19.85 7.93 -4.11
N THR A 133 20.66 7.85 -3.04
CA THR A 133 20.43 6.90 -1.96
C THR A 133 19.22 7.29 -1.12
N ALA A 134 19.13 8.55 -0.69
CA ALA A 134 17.95 9.06 0.01
C ALA A 134 16.68 8.91 -0.83
N ARG A 135 16.76 9.22 -2.12
CA ARG A 135 15.64 9.05 -3.07
C ARG A 135 15.15 7.60 -3.12
N ASP A 136 16.05 6.62 -3.20
CA ASP A 136 15.68 5.20 -3.22
C ASP A 136 14.97 4.76 -1.93
N VAL A 137 15.38 5.30 -0.77
CA VAL A 137 14.72 4.98 0.51
C VAL A 137 13.30 5.54 0.54
N TYR A 138 13.10 6.81 0.16
CA TYR A 138 11.76 7.39 0.08
C TYR A 138 10.86 6.68 -0.93
N MET A 139 11.39 6.31 -2.10
CA MET A 139 10.65 5.49 -3.07
C MET A 139 10.19 4.18 -2.46
N PHE A 140 11.07 3.48 -1.73
CA PHE A 140 10.72 2.23 -1.06
C PHE A 140 9.60 2.44 -0.03
N HIS A 141 9.72 3.44 0.86
CA HIS A 141 8.69 3.75 1.86
C HIS A 141 7.34 3.98 1.19
N MET A 142 7.30 4.84 0.17
CA MET A 142 6.07 5.18 -0.51
C MET A 142 5.48 4.00 -1.30
N ILE A 143 6.30 3.15 -1.90
CA ILE A 143 5.81 1.95 -2.59
C ILE A 143 5.15 1.01 -1.59
N VAL A 144 5.76 0.77 -0.43
CA VAL A 144 5.19 -0.10 0.62
C VAL A 144 3.88 0.50 1.14
N ALA A 145 3.87 1.80 1.48
CA ALA A 145 2.67 2.49 1.96
C ALA A 145 1.53 2.46 0.93
N VAL A 146 1.80 2.76 -0.34
CA VAL A 146 0.75 2.70 -1.38
C VAL A 146 0.27 1.25 -1.59
N THR A 147 1.16 0.26 -1.51
CA THR A 147 0.76 -1.16 -1.57
C THR A 147 -0.15 -1.54 -0.41
N HIS A 148 0.15 -1.05 0.80
CA HIS A 148 -0.67 -1.20 2.00
C HIS A 148 -2.08 -0.62 1.77
N GLU A 149 -2.17 0.63 1.35
CA GLU A 149 -3.46 1.31 1.16
C GLU A 149 -4.31 0.70 0.04
N LEU A 150 -3.69 0.19 -1.01
CA LEU A 150 -4.41 -0.53 -2.07
C LEU A 150 -5.08 -1.82 -1.57
N CYS A 151 -4.59 -2.41 -0.47
CA CYS A 151 -5.27 -3.53 0.17
C CYS A 151 -6.57 -3.10 0.87
N HIS A 152 -6.61 -1.89 1.42
CA HIS A 152 -7.86 -1.30 1.95
C HIS A 152 -8.85 -0.96 0.82
N PHE A 153 -8.35 -0.56 -0.36
CA PHE A 153 -9.19 -0.33 -1.54
C PHE A 153 -9.87 -1.63 -2.01
N LEU A 154 -9.19 -2.78 -1.90
CA LEU A 154 -9.82 -4.08 -2.16
C LEU A 154 -11.00 -4.32 -1.20
N THR A 155 -10.85 -3.99 0.09
CA THR A 155 -11.96 -4.06 1.05
C THR A 155 -13.15 -3.23 0.56
N GLY A 156 -12.93 -1.99 0.15
CA GLY A 156 -13.98 -1.11 -0.39
C GLY A 156 -14.66 -1.68 -1.63
N TYR A 157 -13.86 -2.18 -2.57
CA TYR A 157 -14.35 -2.82 -3.78
C TYR A 157 -15.27 -4.02 -3.49
N LEU A 158 -14.91 -4.86 -2.51
CA LEU A 158 -15.69 -6.05 -2.15
C LEU A 158 -16.93 -5.73 -1.32
N VAL A 159 -16.91 -4.68 -0.51
CA VAL A 159 -18.02 -4.37 0.42
C VAL A 159 -18.97 -3.28 -0.08
N GLY A 160 -18.55 -2.45 -1.03
CA GLY A 160 -19.35 -1.34 -1.57
C GLY A 160 -19.46 -0.12 -0.66
N ASP A 161 -18.56 0.01 0.31
CA ASP A 161 -18.50 1.14 1.25
C ASP A 161 -17.31 2.02 0.89
N GLY A 162 -17.50 3.35 0.93
CA GLY A 162 -16.44 4.34 0.73
C GLY A 162 -15.50 4.49 1.94
N ARG A 163 -15.88 3.98 3.11
CA ARG A 163 -15.02 3.91 4.32
C ARG A 163 -15.02 2.50 4.91
N PRO A 164 -14.60 1.51 4.11
CA PRO A 164 -14.73 0.12 4.46
C PRO A 164 -13.80 -0.23 5.62
N ARG A 165 -14.36 -0.69 6.74
CA ARG A 165 -13.54 -1.26 7.82
C ARG A 165 -13.10 -2.68 7.46
N THR A 166 -11.82 -2.98 7.60
CA THR A 166 -11.34 -4.35 7.45
C THR A 166 -11.95 -5.24 8.56
N PRO A 167 -12.52 -6.42 8.24
CA PRO A 167 -13.13 -7.30 9.24
C PRO A 167 -12.09 -7.92 10.20
N GLU A 168 -12.56 -8.39 11.36
CA GLU A 168 -11.69 -9.00 12.38
C GLU A 168 -11.00 -10.29 11.91
N THR A 169 -11.60 -10.99 10.95
CA THR A 169 -11.05 -12.20 10.33
C THR A 169 -9.74 -11.94 9.60
N VAL A 170 -9.48 -10.68 9.22
CA VAL A 170 -8.15 -10.25 8.77
C VAL A 170 -7.35 -9.87 10.01
N GLU A 171 -6.61 -10.85 10.49
CA GLU A 171 -5.78 -10.74 11.68
C GLU A 171 -4.34 -11.14 11.35
N ILE A 172 -3.42 -10.38 11.91
CA ILE A 172 -2.04 -10.80 12.12
C ILE A 172 -1.78 -10.81 13.61
N GLU A 173 -0.83 -11.63 14.05
CA GLU A 173 -0.52 -11.72 15.48
C GLU A 173 -0.19 -10.34 16.07
N GLY A 174 -1.03 -9.87 17.00
CA GLY A 174 -0.90 -8.56 17.65
C GLY A 174 -1.77 -7.44 17.09
N MET A 175 -2.40 -7.62 15.92
CA MET A 175 -3.31 -6.62 15.35
C MET A 175 -4.37 -7.24 14.46
N SER A 176 -5.62 -6.86 14.74
CA SER A 176 -6.76 -7.21 13.91
C SER A 176 -7.22 -6.00 13.11
N ARG A 177 -7.81 -6.23 11.94
CA ARG A 177 -8.43 -5.21 11.06
C ARG A 177 -7.47 -4.31 10.30
N GLU A 178 -6.28 -4.80 9.96
CA GLU A 178 -5.36 -4.09 9.07
C GLU A 178 -4.99 -4.93 7.83
N ALA A 179 -5.69 -4.66 6.72
CA ALA A 179 -5.54 -5.40 5.46
C ALA A 179 -4.14 -5.23 4.85
N GLY A 180 -3.57 -4.03 4.97
CA GLY A 180 -2.24 -3.77 4.47
C GLY A 180 -1.17 -4.52 5.24
N PHE A 181 -1.22 -4.57 6.58
CA PHE A 181 -0.24 -5.36 7.35
C PHE A 181 -0.34 -6.87 7.11
N PHE A 182 -1.56 -7.40 6.90
CA PHE A 182 -1.72 -8.79 6.46
C PHE A 182 -0.96 -9.05 5.16
N PHE A 183 -1.10 -8.14 4.19
CA PHE A 183 -0.45 -8.26 2.89
C PHE A 183 1.07 -8.07 2.98
N GLU A 184 1.53 -7.06 3.71
CA GLU A 184 2.95 -6.80 3.96
C GLU A 184 3.64 -8.02 4.56
N LYS A 185 3.08 -8.58 5.64
CA LYS A 185 3.63 -9.77 6.28
C LYS A 185 3.76 -10.93 5.31
N ALA A 186 2.78 -11.09 4.42
CA ALA A 186 2.76 -12.17 3.45
C ALA A 186 3.79 -11.98 2.32
N ILE A 187 4.00 -10.75 1.83
CA ILE A 187 4.85 -10.47 0.66
C ILE A 187 6.28 -10.10 1.04
N PHE A 188 6.46 -9.32 2.10
CA PHE A 188 7.76 -8.85 2.57
C PHE A 188 8.35 -9.76 3.65
N GLY A 189 7.56 -10.68 4.20
CA GLY A 189 7.98 -11.57 5.29
C GLY A 189 7.93 -10.91 6.67
N GLY A 190 7.32 -9.73 6.77
CA GLY A 190 7.18 -8.93 7.98
C GLY A 190 6.43 -7.63 7.71
N VAL A 191 6.31 -6.77 8.71
CA VAL A 191 5.73 -5.43 8.59
C VAL A 191 6.85 -4.42 8.51
N VAL A 192 6.77 -3.53 7.52
CA VAL A 192 7.77 -2.49 7.33
C VAL A 192 7.38 -1.28 8.16
N ASP A 193 8.30 -0.79 8.97
CA ASP A 193 8.13 0.47 9.70
C ASP A 193 9.41 1.29 9.64
N CYS A 194 9.30 2.60 9.81
CA CYS A 194 10.37 3.55 9.55
C CYS A 194 10.61 4.43 10.77
N PHE A 195 11.85 4.45 11.25
CA PHE A 195 12.22 5.22 12.43
C PHE A 195 13.21 6.32 12.07
N ALA A 196 13.14 7.46 12.74
CA ALA A 196 14.16 8.48 12.61
C ALA A 196 15.54 7.91 12.98
N GLU A 197 16.55 8.15 12.13
CA GLU A 197 17.93 7.83 12.48
C GLU A 197 18.36 8.71 13.65
N ILE A 198 18.77 8.09 14.77
CA ILE A 198 19.32 8.83 15.92
C ILE A 198 20.72 9.29 15.50
N PRO A 199 20.98 10.60 15.37
CA PRO A 199 22.28 11.08 14.93
C PRO A 199 23.38 10.71 15.93
N GLY A 200 24.62 10.65 15.45
CA GLY A 200 25.79 10.55 16.31
C GLY A 200 25.87 11.71 17.30
N LYS A 201 26.65 11.53 18.38
CA LYS A 201 26.82 12.56 19.41
C LYS A 201 27.36 13.87 18.79
N GLY A 202 26.54 14.92 18.78
CA GLY A 202 26.89 16.24 18.24
C GLY A 202 26.38 16.52 16.82
N GLU A 203 25.77 15.53 16.17
CA GLU A 203 25.11 15.71 14.88
C GLU A 203 23.69 16.26 15.07
N LYS A 204 23.27 17.15 14.17
CA LYS A 204 21.90 17.68 14.16
C LYS A 204 21.02 16.72 13.39
N ILE A 205 19.81 16.46 13.90
CA ILE A 205 18.78 15.76 13.14
C ILE A 205 18.50 16.56 11.87
N ASN A 206 18.69 15.93 10.71
CA ASN A 206 18.24 16.49 9.45
C ASN A 206 16.75 16.15 9.28
N PRO A 207 15.83 17.12 9.30
CA PRO A 207 14.40 16.84 9.12
C PRO A 207 14.07 16.29 7.73
N HIS A 208 15.01 16.38 6.77
CA HIS A 208 14.87 15.92 5.39
C HIS A 208 15.65 14.64 5.09
N GLN A 209 16.11 13.91 6.11
CA GLN A 209 16.70 12.60 5.92
C GLN A 209 15.59 11.54 6.00
N PRO A 210 15.59 10.54 5.11
CA PRO A 210 14.64 9.45 5.23
C PRO A 210 14.91 8.68 6.53
N GLY A 211 13.84 8.17 7.14
CA GLY A 211 13.96 7.24 8.25
C GLY A 211 14.65 5.94 7.84
N VAL A 212 15.17 5.23 8.83
CA VAL A 212 15.71 3.88 8.66
C VAL A 212 14.54 2.91 8.65
N SER A 213 14.41 2.14 7.56
CA SER A 213 13.42 1.07 7.48
C SER A 213 13.83 -0.15 8.29
N TYR A 214 12.87 -0.70 9.01
CA TYR A 214 12.96 -1.97 9.70
C TYR A 214 11.85 -2.90 9.21
N LEU A 215 12.15 -4.19 9.16
CA LEU A 215 11.18 -5.25 8.91
C LEU A 215 10.95 -6.00 10.22
N PHE A 216 9.72 -6.00 10.72
CA PHE A 216 9.32 -6.65 11.96
C PHE A 216 8.56 -7.95 11.68
N ASP A 217 8.81 -8.99 12.48
CA ASP A 217 8.12 -10.29 12.35
C ASP A 217 6.60 -10.21 12.63
N GLY A 218 6.19 -9.14 13.31
CA GLY A 218 4.81 -8.84 13.67
C GLY A 218 4.66 -7.37 14.05
N VAL A 219 3.52 -7.06 14.67
CA VAL A 219 3.08 -5.68 14.98
C VAL A 219 2.98 -5.42 16.47
N LYS A 220 3.41 -6.37 17.30
CA LYS A 220 3.54 -6.14 18.74
C LYS A 220 4.76 -5.26 18.96
N GLU A 221 4.71 -4.39 19.96
CA GLU A 221 5.87 -3.56 20.35
C GLU A 221 7.11 -4.40 20.69
N THR A 222 6.91 -5.65 21.09
CA THR A 222 7.98 -6.61 21.42
C THR A 222 8.45 -7.45 20.24
N SER A 223 7.87 -7.27 19.04
CA SER A 223 8.26 -8.02 17.86
C SER A 223 9.70 -7.68 17.46
N PRO A 224 10.56 -8.68 17.21
CA PRO A 224 11.91 -8.41 16.74
C PRO A 224 11.85 -7.72 15.37
N GLY A 225 12.69 -6.70 15.21
CA GLY A 225 12.84 -5.96 13.97
C GLY A 225 14.28 -6.03 13.46
N HIS A 226 14.44 -6.06 12.14
CA HIS A 226 15.73 -6.06 11.48
C HIS A 226 15.83 -4.91 10.49
N PRO A 227 16.96 -4.18 10.45
CA PRO A 227 17.11 -3.09 9.50
C PRO A 227 17.06 -3.62 8.07
N VAL A 228 16.30 -2.95 7.21
CA VAL A 228 16.25 -3.29 5.79
C VAL A 228 17.54 -2.81 5.13
N HIS A 229 18.32 -3.75 4.62
CA HIS A 229 19.64 -3.45 4.06
C HIS A 229 19.55 -2.61 2.78
N MET A 230 20.37 -1.56 2.67
CA MET A 230 20.42 -0.68 1.50
C MET A 230 20.56 -1.41 0.14
N PRO A 231 21.40 -2.45 -0.02
CA PRO A 231 21.47 -3.20 -1.28
C PRO A 231 20.15 -3.88 -1.67
N PHE A 232 19.31 -4.25 -0.70
CA PHE A 232 17.97 -4.77 -0.96
C PHE A 232 17.05 -3.64 -1.43
N LEU A 233 17.02 -2.50 -0.71
CA LEU A 233 16.20 -1.34 -1.06
C LEU A 233 16.46 -0.84 -2.49
N LYS A 234 17.73 -0.61 -2.84
CA LYS A 234 18.13 -0.16 -4.17
C LYS A 234 17.70 -1.15 -5.26
N ARG A 235 17.85 -2.44 -4.99
CA ARG A 235 17.41 -3.50 -5.92
C ARG A 235 15.90 -3.53 -6.04
N PHE A 236 15.17 -3.40 -4.94
CA PHE A 236 13.72 -3.38 -4.91
C PHE A 236 13.17 -2.23 -5.76
N VAL A 237 13.70 -1.01 -5.59
CA VAL A 237 13.30 0.16 -6.38
C VAL A 237 13.68 -0.01 -7.85
N ALA A 238 14.93 -0.41 -8.14
CA ALA A 238 15.41 -0.58 -9.51
C ALA A 238 14.63 -1.66 -10.29
N LEU A 239 14.21 -2.73 -9.61
CA LEU A 239 13.41 -3.80 -10.19
C LEU A 239 11.90 -3.54 -10.13
N ARG A 240 11.46 -2.35 -9.67
CA ARG A 240 10.06 -2.01 -9.45
C ARG A 240 9.31 -3.11 -8.68
N GLY A 241 9.88 -3.51 -7.54
CA GLY A 241 9.29 -4.50 -6.65
C GLY A 241 9.31 -5.96 -7.17
N ALA A 242 9.87 -6.22 -8.36
CA ALA A 242 10.00 -7.58 -8.85
C ALA A 242 10.99 -8.37 -7.99
N GLN A 243 10.47 -9.20 -7.10
CA GLN A 243 11.29 -10.14 -6.34
C GLN A 243 11.81 -11.22 -7.29
N THR A 244 13.06 -11.10 -7.73
CA THR A 244 13.77 -12.25 -8.31
C THR A 244 13.98 -13.24 -7.18
N ARG A 245 13.16 -14.31 -7.12
CA ARG A 245 13.42 -15.43 -6.21
C ARG A 245 14.86 -15.89 -6.44
N LYS A 246 15.74 -15.68 -5.46
CA LYS A 246 16.95 -16.51 -5.37
C LYS A 246 16.44 -17.91 -5.04
N LYS A 247 16.64 -18.83 -5.98
CA LYS A 247 16.58 -20.27 -5.71
C LYS A 247 17.70 -20.65 -4.76
#